data_AF-A0A6J8EYJ0-F1
#
_entry.id   AF-A0A6J8EYJ0-F1
#
_cell.length_a   1.000
_cell.length_b   1.000
_cell.length_c   1.000
_cell.angle_alpha   90.00
_cell.angle_beta   90.00
_cell.angle_gamma   90.00
#
_symmetry.space_group_name_H-M   'P 1'
#
loop_
_entity.id
_entity.type
_entity.pdbx_description
1 polymer ?
#
loop_
_entity_poly.entity_id
_entity_poly.type
_entity_poly.pdbx_seq_one_letter_code
_entity_poly.pdbx_strand_id
1 'polypeptide(L)'
;MDISENDIWYFPDDLFNPMPNLTYLNLGKNSLQSIPVQLSDQTKVKMLDVSKNRLTSVSSAIRGWADKMQELHGMTLHLNDNAFECNCDNIGFIRWIQTTKVDLDRRSYKCKLSNGTVIDTLIAYTSLYDLFADCKNIMWLTIALTLLSSFITISLLLVAYSKRWKIIFSIYGVIRRVVEKKVWKRYQYDVYISYGGDIVIWIKNVLIPKLEAEWGLNMCIKERDFLISLG
;
A
#
# COMPACT_ATOMS: atom_id res chain seq x y z
N MET A 1 -32.22 40.06 2.45
CA MET A 1 -31.43 40.59 3.57
C MET A 1 -30.04 40.87 3.06
N ASP A 2 -29.55 42.08 3.29
CA ASP A 2 -28.19 42.46 2.93
C ASP A 2 -27.40 42.73 4.21
N ILE A 3 -26.31 41.98 4.40
CA ILE A 3 -25.35 42.11 5.50
C ILE A 3 -23.92 42.10 4.91
N SER A 4 -23.77 42.50 3.66
CA SER A 4 -22.48 42.62 3.00
C SER A 4 -21.66 43.78 3.58
N GLU A 5 -20.36 43.79 3.32
CA GLU A 5 -19.45 44.88 3.74
C GLU A 5 -19.35 45.04 5.25
N ASN A 6 -19.27 43.91 5.95
CA ASN A 6 -19.03 43.85 7.39
C ASN A 6 -17.81 42.96 7.67
N ASP A 7 -17.41 42.85 8.94
CA ASP A 7 -16.33 41.96 9.37
C ASP A 7 -16.85 40.64 9.96
N ILE A 8 -17.98 40.13 9.43
CA ILE A 8 -18.61 38.94 9.98
C ILE A 8 -17.76 37.72 9.62
N TRP A 9 -17.41 36.94 10.64
CA TRP A 9 -16.66 35.70 10.51
C TRP A 9 -17.40 34.49 11.10
N TYR A 10 -18.51 34.73 11.82
CA TYR A 10 -19.33 33.71 12.46
C TYR A 10 -20.79 34.17 12.54
N PHE A 11 -21.73 33.22 12.47
CA PHE A 11 -23.15 33.44 12.73
C PHE A 11 -23.63 32.52 13.84
N PRO A 12 -24.47 33.00 14.76
CA PRO A 12 -25.13 32.13 15.73
C PRO A 12 -26.09 31.17 15.01
N ASP A 13 -26.19 29.95 15.54
CA ASP A 13 -26.92 28.85 14.90
C ASP A 13 -28.38 29.20 14.58
N ASP A 14 -29.05 29.95 15.44
CA ASP A 14 -30.47 30.29 15.29
C ASP A 14 -30.74 31.55 14.46
N LEU A 15 -29.72 32.17 13.85
CA LEU A 15 -29.87 33.47 13.19
C LEU A 15 -30.96 33.45 12.11
N PHE A 16 -31.03 32.38 11.33
CA PHE A 16 -31.94 32.30 10.18
C PHE A 16 -33.32 31.74 10.52
N ASN A 17 -33.49 31.12 11.70
CA ASN A 17 -34.76 30.53 12.14
C ASN A 17 -35.96 31.50 12.09
N PRO A 18 -35.86 32.76 12.54
CA PRO A 18 -36.98 33.70 12.49
C PRO A 18 -37.28 34.27 11.10
N MET A 19 -36.58 33.82 10.04
CA MET A 19 -36.69 34.38 8.68
C MET A 19 -37.24 33.39 7.63
N PRO A 20 -38.42 32.77 7.82
CA PRO A 20 -38.94 31.70 6.94
C PRO A 20 -39.27 32.16 5.50
N ASN A 21 -39.25 33.47 5.25
CA ASN A 21 -39.50 34.08 3.94
C ASN A 21 -38.23 34.66 3.31
N LEU A 22 -37.04 34.30 3.80
CA LEU A 22 -35.78 34.76 3.23
C LEU A 22 -35.61 34.22 1.81
N THR A 23 -35.57 35.13 0.83
CA THR A 23 -35.42 34.81 -0.61
C THR A 23 -34.08 35.26 -1.18
N TYR A 24 -33.50 36.32 -0.64
CA TYR A 24 -32.22 36.88 -1.04
C TYR A 24 -31.38 37.10 0.20
N LEU A 25 -30.14 36.64 0.19
CA LEU A 25 -29.17 36.85 1.26
C LEU A 25 -27.82 37.28 0.67
N ASN A 26 -27.39 38.49 1.01
CA ASN A 26 -26.08 39.00 0.62
C ASN A 26 -25.16 39.05 1.84
N LEU A 27 -24.10 38.25 1.80
CA LEU A 27 -23.01 38.15 2.77
C LEU A 27 -21.67 38.50 2.13
N GLY A 28 -21.67 39.15 0.96
CA GLY A 28 -20.46 39.51 0.24
C GLY A 28 -19.54 40.42 1.05
N LYS A 29 -18.24 40.40 0.76
CA LYS A 29 -17.23 41.26 1.43
C LYS A 29 -17.28 41.14 2.96
N ASN A 30 -17.16 39.91 3.46
CA ASN A 30 -17.06 39.59 4.89
C ASN A 30 -15.79 38.76 5.16
N SER A 31 -15.64 38.20 6.36
CA SER A 31 -14.51 37.34 6.75
C SER A 31 -14.93 35.88 7.02
N LEU A 32 -15.98 35.40 6.34
CA LEU A 32 -16.50 34.05 6.52
C LEU A 32 -15.51 32.99 6.03
N GLN A 33 -15.26 31.99 6.84
CA GLN A 33 -14.44 30.81 6.47
C GLN A 33 -15.31 29.63 6.00
N SER A 34 -16.58 29.62 6.40
CA SER A 34 -17.57 28.64 5.96
C SER A 34 -18.95 29.29 5.88
N ILE A 35 -19.83 28.70 5.07
CA ILE A 35 -21.26 29.03 5.06
C ILE A 35 -21.91 28.26 6.23
N PRO A 36 -22.65 28.92 7.13
CA PRO A 36 -23.26 28.27 8.29
C PRO A 36 -24.24 27.19 7.84
N VAL A 37 -24.12 26.00 8.40
CA VAL A 37 -24.93 24.84 7.99
C VAL A 37 -26.43 25.10 8.19
N GLN A 38 -26.80 25.90 9.19
CA GLN A 38 -28.18 26.26 9.53
C GLN A 38 -28.87 27.06 8.43
N LEU A 39 -28.13 27.62 7.47
CA LEU A 39 -28.72 28.19 6.26
C LEU A 39 -29.46 27.12 5.44
N SER A 40 -29.11 25.83 5.59
CA SER A 40 -29.79 24.73 4.90
C SER A 40 -31.25 24.53 5.30
N ASP A 41 -31.67 25.12 6.43
CA ASP A 41 -33.07 25.08 6.88
C ASP A 41 -33.96 26.07 6.11
N GLN A 42 -33.35 27.04 5.41
CA GLN A 42 -34.06 28.00 4.60
C GLN A 42 -34.50 27.38 3.26
N THR A 43 -35.80 27.32 3.02
CA THR A 43 -36.37 26.61 1.85
C THR A 43 -36.84 27.53 0.72
N LYS A 44 -36.65 28.85 0.87
CA LYS A 44 -37.12 29.86 -0.10
C LYS A 44 -36.02 30.73 -0.68
N VAL A 45 -34.76 30.51 -0.27
CA VAL A 45 -33.61 31.31 -0.71
C VAL A 45 -33.32 31.02 -2.17
N LYS A 46 -33.45 32.03 -3.02
CA LYS A 46 -33.19 31.98 -4.46
C LYS A 46 -31.83 32.54 -4.81
N MET A 47 -31.26 33.39 -3.97
CA MET A 47 -29.95 33.99 -4.23
C MET A 47 -29.17 34.13 -2.94
N LEU A 48 -27.94 33.59 -2.98
CA LEU A 48 -26.95 33.72 -1.92
C LEU A 48 -25.68 34.31 -2.50
N ASP A 49 -25.27 35.46 -1.99
CA ASP A 49 -23.96 36.04 -2.30
C ASP A 49 -23.02 35.85 -1.11
N VAL A 50 -21.93 35.11 -1.31
CA VAL A 50 -20.85 34.94 -0.33
C VAL A 50 -19.50 35.29 -0.98
N SER A 51 -19.52 36.14 -1.99
CA SER A 51 -18.33 36.62 -2.68
C SER A 51 -17.41 37.41 -1.74
N LYS A 52 -16.12 37.49 -2.07
CA LYS A 52 -15.14 38.29 -1.31
C LYS A 52 -15.11 37.93 0.18
N ASN A 53 -15.12 36.62 0.47
CA ASN A 53 -14.96 36.05 1.80
C ASN A 53 -13.65 35.23 1.85
N ARG A 54 -13.51 34.38 2.88
CA ARG A 54 -12.33 33.53 3.10
C ARG A 54 -12.68 32.04 3.00
N LEU A 55 -13.71 31.70 2.20
CA LEU A 55 -14.15 30.31 2.06
C LEU A 55 -13.04 29.49 1.37
N THR A 56 -12.70 28.35 1.96
CA THR A 56 -11.77 27.38 1.36
C THR A 56 -12.49 26.28 0.58
N SER A 57 -13.76 26.02 0.89
CA SER A 57 -14.67 25.15 0.13
C SER A 57 -16.13 25.40 0.49
N VAL A 58 -17.04 24.68 -0.18
CA VAL A 58 -18.46 24.61 0.20
C VAL A 58 -18.77 23.21 0.74
N SER A 59 -19.31 23.15 1.96
CA SER A 59 -19.60 21.90 2.66
C SER A 59 -20.62 21.04 1.89
N SER A 60 -20.62 19.73 2.11
CA SER A 60 -21.57 18.81 1.47
C SER A 60 -23.03 19.17 1.79
N ALA A 61 -23.32 19.60 3.02
CA ALA A 61 -24.66 20.02 3.43
C ALA A 61 -25.15 21.22 2.62
N ILE A 62 -24.32 22.26 2.47
CA ILE A 62 -24.67 23.47 1.72
C ILE A 62 -24.76 23.19 0.21
N ARG A 63 -23.89 22.31 -0.33
CA ARG A 63 -24.01 21.87 -1.73
C ARG A 63 -25.32 21.14 -2.00
N GLY A 64 -25.68 20.18 -1.15
CA GLY A 64 -26.94 19.45 -1.28
C GLY A 64 -28.17 20.35 -1.10
N TRP A 65 -28.10 21.31 -0.18
CA TRP A 65 -29.12 22.33 -0.03
C TRP A 65 -29.26 23.20 -1.29
N ALA A 66 -28.14 23.68 -1.83
CA ALA A 66 -28.15 24.54 -3.02
C ALA A 66 -28.72 23.80 -4.24
N ASP A 67 -28.33 22.54 -4.45
CA ASP A 67 -28.89 21.69 -5.51
C ASP A 67 -30.41 21.50 -5.31
N LYS A 68 -30.87 21.29 -4.08
CA LYS A 68 -32.30 21.18 -3.77
C LYS A 68 -33.06 22.50 -4.05
N MET A 69 -32.50 23.65 -3.68
CA MET A 69 -33.11 24.96 -3.96
C MET A 69 -33.16 25.23 -5.47
N GLN A 70 -32.12 24.84 -6.20
CA GLN A 70 -32.08 24.90 -7.66
C GLN A 70 -33.20 24.08 -8.30
N GLU A 71 -33.46 22.87 -7.81
CA GLU A 71 -34.56 22.01 -8.30
C GLU A 71 -35.94 22.58 -7.99
N LEU A 72 -36.12 23.21 -6.82
CA LEU A 72 -37.42 23.70 -6.37
C LEU A 72 -37.86 24.99 -7.08
N HIS A 73 -36.97 25.98 -7.17
CA HIS A 73 -37.34 27.32 -7.65
C HIS A 73 -36.21 28.09 -8.32
N GLY A 74 -35.13 27.40 -8.67
CA GLY A 74 -33.89 28.03 -9.15
C GLY A 74 -33.11 28.68 -8.01
N MET A 75 -31.79 28.63 -8.12
CA MET A 75 -30.88 29.22 -7.17
C MET A 75 -29.65 29.80 -7.86
N THR A 76 -29.33 31.04 -7.53
CA THR A 76 -28.07 31.69 -7.90
C THR A 76 -27.14 31.74 -6.68
N LEU A 77 -25.89 31.35 -6.86
CA LEU A 77 -24.87 31.37 -5.83
C LEU A 77 -23.61 32.08 -6.34
N HIS A 78 -23.25 33.19 -5.68
CA HIS A 78 -22.03 33.95 -5.96
C HIS A 78 -20.89 33.52 -5.05
N LEU A 79 -19.81 33.02 -5.64
CA LEU A 79 -18.67 32.44 -4.92
C LEU A 79 -17.33 33.15 -5.20
N ASN A 80 -17.34 34.19 -6.05
CA ASN A 80 -16.12 34.85 -6.51
C ASN A 80 -15.26 35.43 -5.38
N ASP A 81 -13.97 35.55 -5.64
CA ASP A 81 -13.00 36.19 -4.73
C ASP A 81 -12.92 35.53 -3.34
N ASN A 82 -13.06 34.21 -3.28
CA ASN A 82 -12.81 33.38 -2.10
C ASN A 82 -11.43 32.68 -2.17
N ALA A 83 -11.00 32.09 -1.06
CA ALA A 83 -9.70 31.44 -0.91
C ALA A 83 -9.78 29.92 -1.10
N PHE A 84 -10.41 29.44 -2.18
CA PHE A 84 -10.66 28.01 -2.37
C PHE A 84 -9.38 27.19 -2.42
N GLU A 85 -9.43 25.98 -1.87
CA GLU A 85 -8.32 25.03 -1.88
C GLU A 85 -8.62 23.83 -2.78
N CYS A 86 -7.68 23.52 -3.68
CA CYS A 86 -7.71 22.34 -4.53
C CYS A 86 -6.86 21.25 -3.89
N ASN A 87 -7.48 20.49 -2.99
CA ASN A 87 -6.87 19.38 -2.29
C ASN A 87 -7.84 18.19 -2.19
N CYS A 88 -7.38 17.10 -1.59
CA CYS A 88 -8.13 15.87 -1.43
C CYS A 88 -9.39 16.02 -0.60
N ASP A 89 -9.36 16.89 0.41
CA ASP A 89 -10.49 17.11 1.33
C ASP A 89 -11.65 17.83 0.62
N ASN A 90 -11.31 18.71 -0.32
CA ASN A 90 -12.27 19.55 -1.03
C ASN A 90 -12.65 19.01 -2.42
N ILE A 91 -12.20 17.82 -2.82
CA ILE A 91 -12.48 17.23 -4.15
C ILE A 91 -13.99 17.16 -4.46
N GLY A 92 -14.82 16.92 -3.45
CA GLY A 92 -16.27 16.90 -3.61
C GLY A 92 -16.83 18.27 -4.04
N PHE A 93 -16.27 19.36 -3.51
CA PHE A 93 -16.63 20.71 -3.91
C PHE A 93 -16.15 21.02 -5.33
N ILE A 94 -14.92 20.65 -5.68
CA ILE A 94 -14.36 20.83 -7.05
C ILE A 94 -15.19 20.08 -8.09
N ARG A 95 -15.64 18.86 -7.78
CA ARG A 95 -16.57 18.12 -8.65
C ARG A 95 -17.91 18.82 -8.78
N TRP A 96 -18.50 19.19 -7.64
CA TRP A 96 -19.82 19.80 -7.60
C TRP A 96 -19.90 21.09 -8.41
N ILE A 97 -18.89 21.96 -8.33
CA ILE A 97 -18.90 23.25 -9.05
C ILE A 97 -18.95 23.08 -10.57
N GLN A 98 -18.44 21.95 -11.08
CA GLN A 98 -18.44 21.63 -12.50
C GLN A 98 -19.74 20.96 -12.95
N THR A 99 -20.34 20.14 -12.08
CA THR A 99 -21.51 19.33 -12.43
C THR A 99 -22.85 19.92 -12.00
N THR A 100 -22.86 20.89 -11.07
CA THR A 100 -24.09 21.46 -10.53
C THR A 100 -24.88 22.23 -11.59
N LYS A 101 -26.19 22.21 -11.41
CA LYS A 101 -27.16 23.02 -12.16
C LYS A 101 -27.45 24.36 -11.48
N VAL A 102 -26.97 24.58 -10.25
CA VAL A 102 -27.05 25.87 -9.57
C VAL A 102 -26.45 26.93 -10.48
N ASP A 103 -27.11 28.08 -10.58
CA ASP A 103 -26.61 29.21 -11.35
C ASP A 103 -25.42 29.82 -10.60
N LEU A 104 -24.21 29.57 -11.12
CA LEU A 104 -22.97 30.08 -10.57
C LEU A 104 -22.49 31.23 -11.44
N ASP A 105 -22.16 32.37 -10.83
CA ASP A 105 -21.70 33.58 -11.53
C ASP A 105 -20.49 33.32 -12.44
N ARG A 106 -19.65 32.35 -12.03
CA ARG A 106 -18.60 31.75 -12.86
C ARG A 106 -18.59 30.24 -12.65
N ARG A 107 -18.17 29.48 -13.67
CA ARG A 107 -17.88 28.03 -13.52
C ARG A 107 -16.39 27.72 -13.34
N SER A 108 -15.54 28.71 -13.58
CA SER A 108 -14.08 28.63 -13.41
C SER A 108 -13.64 29.57 -12.29
N TYR A 109 -13.52 29.04 -11.08
CA TYR A 109 -12.99 29.78 -9.93
C TYR A 109 -11.51 29.46 -9.76
N LYS A 110 -10.78 30.33 -9.06
CA LYS A 110 -9.39 30.06 -8.70
C LYS A 110 -9.33 29.27 -7.40
N CYS A 111 -8.45 28.28 -7.34
CA CYS A 111 -8.14 27.54 -6.14
C CYS A 111 -6.63 27.38 -5.97
N LYS A 112 -6.19 27.25 -4.72
CA LYS A 112 -4.79 27.06 -4.35
C LYS A 112 -4.48 25.58 -4.11
N LEU A 113 -3.40 25.09 -4.70
CA LEU A 113 -2.84 23.76 -4.48
C LEU A 113 -1.98 23.71 -3.20
N SER A 114 -1.69 22.51 -2.69
CA SER A 114 -0.83 22.33 -1.51
C SER A 114 0.58 22.92 -1.66
N ASN A 115 1.10 23.00 -2.90
CA ASN A 115 2.39 23.64 -3.20
C ASN A 115 2.31 25.18 -3.32
N GLY A 116 1.14 25.76 -3.14
CA GLY A 116 0.90 27.20 -3.23
C GLY A 116 0.51 27.72 -4.61
N THR A 117 0.59 26.90 -5.65
CA THR A 117 0.21 27.28 -7.01
C THR A 117 -1.30 27.53 -7.10
N VAL A 118 -1.69 28.62 -7.76
CA VAL A 118 -3.10 28.95 -8.00
C VAL A 118 -3.49 28.50 -9.40
N ILE A 119 -4.53 27.67 -9.50
CA ILE A 119 -5.07 27.15 -10.76
C ILE A 119 -6.58 27.36 -10.81
N ASP A 120 -7.17 27.21 -11.99
CA ASP A 120 -8.62 27.20 -12.12
C ASP A 120 -9.21 25.85 -11.68
N THR A 121 -10.39 25.89 -11.05
CA THR A 121 -11.14 24.69 -10.62
C THR A 121 -11.54 23.81 -11.80
N LEU A 122 -11.71 24.39 -13.00
CA LEU A 122 -11.94 23.64 -14.23
C LEU A 122 -10.72 22.79 -14.60
N ILE A 123 -9.52 23.37 -14.53
CA ILE A 123 -8.25 22.64 -14.78
C ILE A 123 -8.08 21.56 -13.71
N ALA A 124 -8.34 21.90 -12.44
CA ALA A 124 -8.29 20.93 -11.35
C ALA A 124 -9.26 19.75 -11.54
N TYR A 125 -10.42 20.00 -12.17
CA TYR A 125 -11.40 18.97 -12.49
C TYR A 125 -11.05 18.16 -13.75
N THR A 126 -10.51 18.76 -14.79
CA THR A 126 -10.09 17.99 -15.98
C THR A 126 -8.88 17.12 -15.69
N SER A 127 -7.98 17.62 -14.85
CA SER A 127 -6.80 16.89 -14.35
C SER A 127 -7.10 16.13 -13.05
N LEU A 128 -8.38 15.80 -12.78
CA LEU A 128 -8.81 15.18 -11.51
C LEU A 128 -7.99 13.94 -11.16
N TYR A 129 -7.60 13.16 -12.17
CA TYR A 129 -6.84 11.93 -11.97
C TYR A 129 -5.39 12.23 -11.60
N ASP A 130 -4.70 13.09 -12.34
CA ASP A 130 -3.29 13.40 -12.11
C ASP A 130 -3.07 14.22 -10.84
N LEU A 131 -4.02 15.10 -10.50
CA LEU A 131 -3.92 16.01 -9.37
C LEU A 131 -4.36 15.38 -8.04
N PHE A 132 -5.25 14.38 -8.09
CA PHE A 132 -5.83 13.75 -6.91
C PHE A 132 -5.59 12.22 -6.82
N ALA A 133 -4.68 11.67 -7.64
CA ALA A 133 -4.25 10.26 -7.56
C ALA A 133 -3.86 9.84 -6.13
N ASP A 134 -3.31 10.78 -5.36
CA ASP A 134 -2.84 10.55 -3.99
C ASP A 134 -3.94 10.58 -2.92
N CYS A 135 -5.19 10.89 -3.26
CA CYS A 135 -6.15 11.41 -2.28
C CYS A 135 -6.86 10.43 -1.35
N LYS A 136 -6.80 9.11 -1.56
CA LYS A 136 -7.37 8.18 -0.55
C LYS A 136 -7.04 6.70 -0.76
N ASN A 137 -6.77 6.28 -1.99
CA ASN A 137 -6.61 4.87 -2.29
C ASN A 137 -5.18 4.38 -2.15
N ILE A 138 -4.18 5.27 -2.23
CA ILE A 138 -2.78 4.89 -2.05
C ILE A 138 -2.48 4.45 -0.62
N MET A 139 -3.06 5.06 0.43
CA MET A 139 -2.79 4.64 1.81
C MET A 139 -3.33 3.22 2.10
N TRP A 140 -4.58 2.94 1.79
CA TRP A 140 -5.14 1.60 2.03
C TRP A 140 -4.54 0.54 1.11
N LEU A 141 -4.20 0.90 -0.12
CA LEU A 141 -3.51 0.00 -1.05
C LEU A 141 -2.09 -0.33 -0.57
N THR A 142 -1.33 0.67 -0.12
CA THR A 142 0.03 0.44 0.42
C THR A 142 0.01 -0.38 1.70
N ILE A 143 -0.95 -0.14 2.59
CA ILE A 143 -1.16 -0.98 3.79
C ILE A 143 -1.50 -2.42 3.39
N ALA A 144 -2.42 -2.62 2.45
CA ALA A 144 -2.80 -3.97 2.00
C ALA A 144 -1.62 -4.72 1.36
N LEU A 145 -0.83 -4.05 0.51
CA LEU A 145 0.34 -4.63 -0.15
C LEU A 145 1.46 -4.98 0.85
N THR A 146 1.72 -4.12 1.83
CA THR A 146 2.74 -4.38 2.86
C THR A 146 2.34 -5.55 3.76
N LEU A 147 1.05 -5.64 4.15
CA LEU A 147 0.52 -6.76 4.91
C LEU A 147 0.62 -8.08 4.12
N LEU A 148 0.22 -8.08 2.85
CA LEU A 148 0.31 -9.27 2.00
C LEU A 148 1.76 -9.76 1.85
N SER A 149 2.70 -8.83 1.62
CA SER A 149 4.12 -9.13 1.53
C SER A 149 4.64 -9.75 2.84
N SER A 150 4.32 -9.14 4.00
CA SER A 150 4.73 -9.69 5.30
C SER A 150 4.17 -11.10 5.54
N PHE A 151 2.91 -11.35 5.15
CA PHE A 151 2.28 -12.65 5.31
C PHE A 151 2.96 -13.73 4.46
N ILE A 152 3.30 -13.41 3.21
CA ILE A 152 4.03 -14.32 2.31
C ILE A 152 5.41 -14.64 2.88
N THR A 153 6.16 -13.63 3.32
CA THR A 153 7.51 -13.85 3.88
C THR A 153 7.50 -14.70 5.15
N ILE A 154 6.58 -14.44 6.08
CA ILE A 154 6.40 -15.26 7.29
C ILE A 154 6.03 -16.70 6.93
N SER A 155 5.10 -16.87 5.99
CA SER A 155 4.67 -18.20 5.53
C SER A 155 5.84 -18.99 4.92
N LEU A 156 6.66 -18.36 4.10
CA LEU A 156 7.85 -18.98 3.51
C LEU A 156 8.87 -19.37 4.59
N LEU A 157 9.11 -18.51 5.59
CA LEU A 157 10.00 -18.81 6.72
C LEU A 157 9.47 -19.97 7.56
N LEU A 158 8.16 -20.03 7.83
CA LEU A 158 7.54 -21.15 8.54
C LEU A 158 7.64 -22.46 7.76
N VAL A 159 7.40 -22.42 6.44
CA VAL A 159 7.58 -23.59 5.58
C VAL A 159 9.05 -24.03 5.58
N ALA A 160 9.99 -23.12 5.38
CA ALA A 160 11.43 -23.41 5.41
C ALA A 160 11.86 -23.99 6.76
N TYR A 161 11.36 -23.44 7.86
CA TYR A 161 11.62 -23.93 9.22
C TYR A 161 11.01 -25.34 9.44
N SER A 162 9.77 -25.57 9.02
CA SER A 162 9.10 -26.87 9.14
C SER A 162 9.80 -27.96 8.30
N LYS A 163 10.37 -27.58 7.15
CA LYS A 163 11.10 -28.48 6.26
C LYS A 163 12.61 -28.44 6.48
N ARG A 164 13.10 -27.75 7.52
CA ARG A 164 14.55 -27.53 7.76
C ARG A 164 15.35 -28.82 7.75
N TRP A 165 14.82 -29.88 8.35
CA TRP A 165 15.49 -31.18 8.41
C TRP A 165 15.56 -31.84 7.03
N LYS A 166 14.48 -31.79 6.23
CA LYS A 166 14.49 -32.33 4.86
C LYS A 166 15.48 -31.58 3.98
N ILE A 167 15.57 -30.26 4.13
CA ILE A 167 16.53 -29.40 3.43
C ILE A 167 17.96 -29.77 3.85
N ILE A 168 18.24 -29.83 5.16
CA ILE A 168 19.56 -30.22 5.70
C ILE A 168 19.96 -31.63 5.24
N PHE A 169 19.06 -32.60 5.32
CA PHE A 169 19.34 -33.96 4.84
C PHE A 169 19.58 -34.01 3.33
N SER A 170 18.85 -33.22 2.54
CA SER A 170 19.08 -33.12 1.10
C SER A 170 20.43 -32.50 0.78
N ILE A 171 20.81 -31.41 1.47
CA ILE A 171 22.13 -30.76 1.36
C ILE A 171 23.23 -31.74 1.76
N TYR A 172 23.08 -32.40 2.90
CA TYR A 172 24.01 -33.42 3.37
C TYR A 172 24.18 -34.54 2.33
N GLY A 173 23.08 -35.02 1.74
CA GLY A 173 23.11 -36.03 0.69
C GLY A 173 23.79 -35.56 -0.62
N VAL A 174 23.69 -34.28 -0.97
CA VAL A 174 24.42 -33.70 -2.11
C VAL A 174 25.92 -33.59 -1.78
N ILE A 175 26.26 -33.00 -0.63
CA ILE A 175 27.65 -32.86 -0.17
C ILE A 175 28.32 -34.22 -0.06
N ARG A 176 27.66 -35.19 0.58
CA ARG A 176 28.14 -36.56 0.72
C ARG A 176 28.47 -37.19 -0.64
N ARG A 177 27.58 -37.07 -1.64
CA ARG A 177 27.83 -37.59 -3.00
C ARG A 177 29.05 -36.94 -3.68
N VAL A 178 29.24 -35.64 -3.48
CA VAL A 178 30.40 -34.91 -4.02
C VAL A 178 31.70 -35.30 -3.31
N VAL A 179 31.67 -35.39 -1.98
CA VAL A 179 32.82 -35.75 -1.14
C VAL A 179 33.21 -37.20 -1.37
N GLU A 180 32.27 -38.15 -1.29
CA GLU A 180 32.54 -39.57 -1.55
C GLU A 180 33.19 -39.75 -2.93
N LYS A 181 32.64 -39.17 -4.00
CA LYS A 181 33.28 -39.21 -5.34
C LYS A 181 34.73 -38.71 -5.35
N LYS A 182 35.07 -37.71 -4.53
CA LYS A 182 36.43 -37.17 -4.43
C LYS A 182 37.34 -38.05 -3.58
N VAL A 183 36.81 -38.67 -2.52
CA VAL A 183 37.57 -39.54 -1.60
C VAL A 183 37.80 -40.92 -2.21
N TRP A 184 36.83 -41.52 -2.92
CA TRP A 184 36.99 -42.80 -3.62
C TRP A 184 38.19 -42.82 -4.58
N LYS A 185 38.54 -41.68 -5.20
CA LYS A 185 39.74 -41.56 -6.04
C LYS A 185 41.08 -41.66 -5.28
N ARG A 186 41.07 -41.63 -3.94
CA ARG A 186 42.28 -41.66 -3.10
C ARG A 186 42.51 -42.99 -2.39
N TYR A 187 41.54 -43.91 -2.37
CA TYR A 187 41.74 -45.23 -1.78
C TYR A 187 42.39 -46.16 -2.80
N GLN A 188 43.44 -46.86 -2.36
CA GLN A 188 44.12 -47.88 -3.17
C GLN A 188 43.45 -49.26 -3.05
N TYR A 189 42.61 -49.44 -2.03
CA TYR A 189 41.96 -50.71 -1.71
C TYR A 189 40.46 -50.48 -1.53
N ASP A 190 39.66 -51.44 -1.98
CA ASP A 190 38.20 -51.45 -1.90
C ASP A 190 37.71 -51.94 -0.54
N VAL A 191 38.42 -52.89 0.07
CA VAL A 191 38.01 -53.51 1.34
C VAL A 191 39.23 -53.79 2.22
N TYR A 192 39.17 -53.39 3.49
CA TYR A 192 40.12 -53.81 4.52
C TYR A 192 39.56 -55.00 5.30
N ILE A 193 40.31 -56.10 5.41
CA ILE A 193 39.91 -57.26 6.20
C ILE A 193 40.65 -57.25 7.54
N SER A 194 39.88 -57.20 8.63
CA SER A 194 40.38 -57.40 9.99
C SER A 194 40.05 -58.81 10.47
N TYR A 195 41.06 -59.56 10.92
CA TYR A 195 40.89 -60.95 11.35
C TYR A 195 41.83 -61.35 12.50
N GLY A 196 41.46 -62.42 13.19
CA GLY A 196 42.28 -63.08 14.20
C GLY A 196 43.30 -64.05 13.59
N GLY A 197 44.41 -64.29 14.32
CA GLY A 197 45.54 -65.09 13.84
C GLY A 197 45.20 -66.56 13.55
N ASP A 198 44.16 -67.08 14.18
CA ASP A 198 43.64 -68.43 14.03
C ASP A 198 42.99 -68.69 12.65
N ILE A 199 42.58 -67.64 11.94
CA ILE A 199 41.84 -67.75 10.67
C ILE A 199 42.70 -67.29 9.46
N VAL A 200 43.96 -66.90 9.68
CA VAL A 200 44.87 -66.38 8.63
C VAL A 200 44.99 -67.34 7.44
N ILE A 201 45.11 -68.64 7.70
CA ILE A 201 45.31 -69.66 6.66
C ILE A 201 44.10 -69.74 5.74
N TRP A 202 42.89 -69.74 6.31
CA TRP A 202 41.65 -69.77 5.53
C TRP A 202 41.47 -68.48 4.75
N ILE A 203 41.79 -67.32 5.35
CA ILE A 203 41.68 -66.03 4.66
C ILE A 203 42.59 -66.00 3.44
N LYS A 204 43.85 -66.40 3.60
CA LYS A 204 44.83 -66.38 2.50
C LYS A 204 44.47 -67.32 1.36
N ASN A 205 43.96 -68.51 1.68
CA ASN A 205 43.78 -69.57 0.69
C ASN A 205 42.36 -69.66 0.11
N VAL A 206 41.36 -69.09 0.78
CA VAL A 206 39.95 -69.21 0.37
C VAL A 206 39.34 -67.84 0.13
N LEU A 207 39.44 -66.94 1.11
CA LEU A 207 38.72 -65.66 1.05
C LEU A 207 39.35 -64.69 0.04
N ILE A 208 40.66 -64.46 0.10
CA ILE A 208 41.36 -63.51 -0.79
C ILE A 208 41.21 -63.91 -2.26
N PRO A 209 41.51 -65.18 -2.66
CA PRO A 209 41.44 -65.54 -4.07
C PRO A 209 40.03 -65.38 -4.62
N LYS A 210 39.01 -65.66 -3.80
CA LYS A 210 37.62 -65.49 -4.19
C LYS A 210 37.26 -64.02 -4.40
N LEU A 211 37.68 -63.13 -3.50
CA LEU A 211 37.37 -61.70 -3.58
C LEU A 211 38.20 -60.97 -4.66
N GLU A 212 39.49 -61.30 -4.81
CA GLU A 212 40.36 -60.66 -5.81
C GLU A 212 40.14 -61.22 -7.22
N ALA A 213 40.03 -62.56 -7.37
CA ALA A 213 39.96 -63.19 -8.70
C ALA A 213 38.53 -63.29 -9.26
N GLU A 214 37.54 -63.63 -8.44
CA GLU A 214 36.15 -63.74 -8.93
C GLU A 214 35.43 -62.39 -8.91
N TRP A 215 35.67 -61.56 -7.88
CA TRP A 215 34.93 -60.32 -7.67
C TRP A 215 35.72 -59.06 -8.05
N GLY A 216 37.01 -59.19 -8.37
CA GLY A 216 37.84 -58.09 -8.86
C GLY A 216 38.08 -56.97 -7.84
N LEU A 217 37.93 -57.24 -6.54
CA LEU A 217 38.11 -56.25 -5.48
C LEU A 217 39.57 -56.17 -5.04
N ASN A 218 40.09 -54.97 -4.82
CA ASN A 218 41.43 -54.75 -4.26
C ASN A 218 41.38 -54.80 -2.74
N MET A 219 42.04 -55.77 -2.12
CA MET A 219 41.95 -56.02 -0.68
C MET A 219 43.14 -55.42 0.07
N CYS A 220 42.92 -54.79 1.23
CA CYS A 220 43.97 -54.36 2.15
C CYS A 220 44.09 -55.34 3.32
N ILE A 221 45.29 -55.88 3.52
CA ILE A 221 45.55 -56.99 4.45
C ILE A 221 46.72 -56.66 5.34
N LYS A 222 46.54 -56.85 6.65
CA LYS A 222 47.52 -56.48 7.67
C LYS A 222 48.93 -57.06 7.40
N GLU A 223 49.04 -58.35 7.11
CA GLU A 223 50.32 -59.04 6.94
C GLU A 223 50.97 -58.84 5.56
N ARG A 224 50.21 -58.34 4.56
CA ARG A 224 50.71 -58.09 3.21
C ARG A 224 51.05 -56.61 3.01
N ASP A 225 50.17 -55.74 3.45
CA ASP A 225 50.14 -54.33 3.04
C ASP A 225 50.63 -53.37 4.14
N PHE A 226 50.87 -53.85 5.37
CA PHE A 226 51.47 -53.05 6.44
C PHE A 226 52.92 -53.48 6.66
N LEU A 227 53.85 -52.51 6.60
CA LEU A 227 55.26 -52.74 6.88
C LEU A 227 55.45 -53.11 8.36
N ILE A 228 56.15 -54.20 8.63
CA ILE A 228 56.64 -54.52 9.97
C ILE A 228 57.72 -53.47 10.28
N SER A 229 57.43 -52.49 11.15
CA SER A 229 58.49 -51.66 11.72
C SER A 229 59.31 -52.56 12.64
N LEU A 230 60.43 -53.07 12.14
CA LEU A 230 61.48 -53.67 12.96
C LEU A 230 62.07 -52.55 13.83
N GLY A 231 61.60 -52.46 15.07
CA GLY A 231 62.30 -51.81 16.17
C GLY A 231 63.25 -52.78 16.82
#